data_AF-A0A4Q6J6W9-F1
#
_entry.id   AF-A0A4Q6J6W9-F1
#
_cell.length_a   1.000
_cell.length_b   1.000
_cell.length_c   1.000
_cell.angle_alpha   90.00
_cell.angle_beta   90.00
_cell.angle_gamma   90.00
#
_symmetry.space_group_name_H-M   'P 1'
#
loop_
_entity.id
_entity.type
_entity.pdbx_description
1 polymer ?
#
loop_
_entity_poly.entity_id
_entity_poly.type
_entity_poly.pdbx_seq_one_letter_code
_entity_poly.pdbx_strand_id
1 'polypeptide(L)' 'MALEYLYTHWKSIFLASGFTDDVAQEEYQTWCEGLGGDLDNEFQQNEFSVRSAAKEAVNELKEYS' A
#
# COMPACT_ATOMS: atom_id res chain seq x y z
N MET A 1 0.11 -10.58 -11.80
CA MET A 1 -1.33 -10.74 -11.48
C MET A 1 -1.65 -10.54 -9.99
N ALA A 2 -0.91 -11.10 -9.03
CA ALA A 2 -1.19 -10.86 -7.60
C ALA A 2 -0.84 -9.42 -7.15
N LEU A 3 0.31 -8.91 -7.58
CA LEU A 3 0.84 -7.58 -7.27
C LEU A 3 -0.07 -6.42 -7.71
N GLU A 4 -0.55 -6.46 -8.96
CA GLU A 4 -1.48 -5.45 -9.49
C GLU A 4 -2.82 -5.48 -8.75
N TYR A 5 -3.32 -6.67 -8.40
CA TYR A 5 -4.54 -6.82 -7.60
C TYR A 5 -4.37 -6.20 -6.20
N LEU A 6 -3.26 -6.49 -5.51
CA LEU A 6 -2.96 -5.90 -4.21
C LEU A 6 -2.83 -4.37 -4.28
N TYR A 7 -2.15 -3.86 -5.31
CA TYR A 7 -2.02 -2.43 -5.52
C TYR A 7 -3.37 -1.72 -5.74
N THR A 8 -4.34 -2.35 -6.42
CA THR A 8 -5.67 -1.72 -6.58
C THR A 8 -6.37 -1.45 -5.25
N HIS A 9 -6.20 -2.33 -4.25
CA HIS A 9 -6.75 -2.13 -2.91
C HIS A 9 -6.02 -1.00 -2.17
N TRP A 10 -4.70 -0.98 -2.24
CA TRP A 10 -3.86 0.09 -1.69
C TRP A 10 -4.26 1.45 -2.26
N LYS A 11 -4.25 1.56 -3.59
CA LYS A 11 -4.64 2.76 -4.35
C LYS A 11 -6.04 3.24 -3.95
N SER A 12 -7.01 2.35 -3.81
CA SER A 12 -8.38 2.73 -3.43
C SER A 12 -8.44 3.48 -2.09
N ILE A 13 -7.60 3.09 -1.13
CA ILE A 13 -7.57 3.68 0.22
C ILE A 13 -6.92 5.06 0.20
N PHE A 14 -5.84 5.22 -0.57
CA PHE A 14 -5.16 6.50 -0.76
C PHE A 14 -6.07 7.52 -1.45
N LEU A 15 -6.70 7.14 -2.55
CA LEU A 15 -7.64 8.00 -3.27
C LEU A 15 -8.84 8.39 -2.40
N ALA A 16 -9.42 7.43 -1.66
CA ALA A 16 -10.51 7.71 -0.72
C ALA A 16 -10.09 8.64 0.43
N SER A 17 -8.79 8.74 0.71
CA SER A 17 -8.23 9.59 1.74
C SER A 17 -7.81 10.97 1.26
N GLY A 18 -7.97 11.26 -0.04
CA GLY A 18 -7.65 12.54 -0.66
C GLY A 18 -6.24 12.64 -1.25
N PHE A 19 -5.48 11.55 -1.28
CA PHE A 19 -4.16 11.51 -1.91
C PHE A 19 -4.25 11.23 -3.40
N THR A 20 -3.20 11.60 -4.15
CA THR A 20 -3.09 11.33 -5.58
C THR A 20 -2.61 9.90 -5.85
N ASP A 21 -2.76 9.48 -7.10
CA ASP A 21 -2.25 8.18 -7.55
C ASP A 21 -0.72 8.10 -7.45
N ASP A 22 -0.02 9.21 -7.72
CA ASP A 22 1.44 9.30 -7.63
C ASP A 22 1.90 9.00 -6.19
N VAL A 23 1.27 9.63 -5.19
CA VAL A 23 1.57 9.38 -3.77
C VAL A 23 1.25 7.94 -3.40
N ALA A 24 0.11 7.40 -3.88
CA ALA A 24 -0.24 6.01 -3.63
C ALA A 24 0.79 5.03 -4.20
N GLN A 25 1.35 5.33 -5.38
CA GLN A 25 2.36 4.53 -6.04
C GLN A 25 3.71 4.59 -5.33
N GLU A 26 4.17 5.78 -4.96
CA GLU A 26 5.42 5.98 -4.22
C GLU A 26 5.39 5.23 -2.88
N GLU A 27 4.35 5.43 -2.08
CA GLU A 27 4.21 4.77 -0.78
C GLU A 27 4.09 3.25 -0.90
N TYR A 28 3.38 2.77 -1.94
CA TYR A 28 3.32 1.34 -2.19
C TYR A 28 4.70 0.76 -2.53
N GLN A 29 5.50 1.46 -3.34
CA GLN A 29 6.87 1.03 -3.63
C GLN A 29 7.73 1.00 -2.38
N THR A 30 7.71 2.05 -1.55
CA THR A 30 8.44 2.10 -0.28
C THR A 30 8.03 0.96 0.65
N TRP A 31 6.73 0.67 0.75
CA TRP A 31 6.23 -0.45 1.53
C TRP A 31 6.73 -1.81 0.98
N CYS A 32 6.73 -1.99 -0.35
CA CYS A 32 7.25 -3.19 -1.00
C CYS A 32 8.76 -3.36 -0.81
N GLU A 33 9.53 -2.27 -0.83
CA GLU A 33 10.97 -2.27 -0.55
C GLU A 33 11.26 -2.66 0.90
N GLY A 34 10.44 -2.20 1.86
CA GLY A 34 10.51 -2.60 3.27
C GLY A 34 10.25 -4.09 3.50
N LEU A 35 9.52 -4.74 2.59
CA LEU A 35 9.31 -6.20 2.57
C LEU A 35 10.45 -6.97 1.87
N GLY A 36 11.52 -6.28 1.45
CA GLY A 36 12.64 -6.87 0.71
C GLY A 36 12.32 -7.16 -0.76
N GLY A 37 11.25 -6.58 -1.32
CA GLY A 37 10.78 -6.84 -2.67
C GLY A 37 10.02 -8.16 -2.84
N ASP A 38 10.03 -9.04 -1.82
CA ASP A 38 9.31 -10.31 -1.81
C ASP A 38 7.88 -10.13 -1.30
N LEU A 39 7.02 -9.71 -2.22
CA LEU A 39 5.56 -9.83 -2.03
C LEU A 39 5.07 -11.28 -2.20
N ASP A 40 5.94 -12.16 -2.68
CA ASP A 40 5.72 -13.61 -2.87
C ASP A 40 6.46 -14.41 -1.78
N ASN A 41 6.30 -14.00 -0.53
CA ASN A 41 6.77 -14.72 0.66
C ASN A 41 5.74 -15.83 1.04
N GLU A 42 6.18 -16.92 1.69
CA GLU A 42 5.33 -17.94 2.35
C GLU A 42 4.24 -17.35 3.27
N PHE A 43 4.40 -16.12 3.76
CA PHE A 43 3.38 -15.33 4.47
C PHE A 43 2.55 -14.42 3.54
N GLN A 44 2.27 -14.91 2.33
CA GLN A 44 1.61 -14.26 1.19
C GLN A 44 0.77 -13.05 1.62
N GLN A 45 1.24 -11.85 1.27
CA GLN A 45 0.51 -10.63 1.55
C GLN A 45 -0.87 -10.74 0.90
N ASN A 46 -1.88 -10.86 1.74
CA ASN A 46 -3.26 -10.96 1.30
C ASN A 46 -3.89 -9.57 1.28
N GLU A 47 -5.07 -9.48 0.70
CA GLU A 47 -5.83 -8.23 0.62
C GLU A 47 -5.97 -7.53 1.99
N PHE A 48 -6.11 -8.29 3.07
CA PHE A 48 -6.27 -7.73 4.41
C PHE A 48 -5.00 -7.02 4.88
N SER A 49 -3.83 -7.65 4.74
CA SER A 49 -2.55 -7.05 5.12
C SER A 49 -2.27 -5.76 4.35
N VAL A 50 -2.49 -5.78 3.04
CA VAL A 50 -2.29 -4.60 2.17
C VAL A 50 -3.24 -3.47 2.54
N ARG A 51 -4.52 -3.78 2.83
CA ARG A 51 -5.48 -2.76 3.26
C ARG A 51 -5.14 -2.18 4.63
N SER A 52 -4.59 -2.96 5.55
CA SER A 52 -4.17 -2.47 6.86
C SER A 52 -2.98 -1.54 6.72
N ALA A 53 -1.94 -1.97 6.00
CA ALA A 53 -0.75 -1.16 5.74
C ALA A 53 -1.08 0.14 5.00
N ALA A 54 -1.97 0.10 4.00
CA ALA A 54 -2.41 1.30 3.28
C ALA A 54 -3.10 2.31 4.20
N LYS A 55 -3.88 1.84 5.19
CA LYS A 55 -4.53 2.73 6.16
C LYS A 55 -3.55 3.35 7.14
N GLU A 56 -2.55 2.58 7.59
CA GLU A 56 -1.48 3.08 8.46
C GLU A 56 -0.68 4.15 7.73
N ALA A 57 -0.20 3.87 6.51
CA ALA A 57 0.54 4.84 5.69
C ALA A 57 -0.26 6.13 5.45
N VAL A 58 -1.56 6.02 5.13
CA VAL A 58 -2.46 7.17 5.00
C VAL A 58 -2.58 7.98 6.29
N ASN A 59 -2.67 7.32 7.45
CA ASN A 59 -2.79 8.00 8.73
C ASN A 59 -1.49 8.73 9.07
N GLU A 60 -0.34 8.08 8.89
CA GLU A 60 0.97 8.70 9.06
C GLU A 60 1.11 9.93 8.16
N LEU A 61 0.81 9.81 6.87
CA LEU A 61 0.84 10.95 5.95
C LEU A 61 -0.04 12.11 6.39
N LYS A 62 -1.23 11.83 6.96
CA LYS A 62 -2.14 12.85 7.47
C LYS A 62 -1.67 13.50 8.76
N GLU A 63 -0.97 12.76 9.62
CA GLU A 63 -0.37 13.32 10.84
C GLU A 63 0.84 14.22 10.52
N TYR A 64 1.52 13.97 9.40
CA TYR A 64 2.68 14.74 8.95
C TYR A 64 2.38 15.83 7.89
N SER A 65 1.16 15.91 7.35
CA SER A 65 0.70 16.91 6.37
C SER A 65 0.01 18.12 7.01
#